data_AF-A0A7W7VH65-F1
#
_entry.id   AF-A0A7W7VH65-F1
#
_cell.length_a   1.000
_cell.length_b   1.000
_cell.length_c   1.000
_cell.angle_alpha   90.00
_cell.angle_beta   90.00
_cell.angle_gamma   90.00
#
_symmetry.space_group_name_H-M   'P 1'
#
loop_
_entity.id
_entity.type
_entity.pdbx_description
1 polymer ?
#
loop_
_entity_poly.entity_id
_entity_poly.type
_entity_poly.pdbx_seq_one_letter_code
_entity_poly.pdbx_strand_id
1 'polypeptide(L)' 'MVVNDTYPTTESPPDGRPAVACPACGHPSAEHDRISARYCAATTVGHHDRGCVCTVRTTVGTDDQTAPKAN' A
#
# COMPACT_ATOMS: atom_id res chain seq x y z
N MET A 1 -39.46 3.26 -4.02
CA MET A 1 -38.44 2.22 -4.22
C MET A 1 -37.16 2.70 -3.56
N VAL A 2 -36.83 2.18 -2.38
CA VAL A 2 -35.53 2.45 -1.74
C VAL A 2 -34.56 1.45 -2.34
N VAL A 3 -33.62 1.91 -3.17
CA VAL A 3 -32.53 1.07 -3.66
C VAL A 3 -31.51 0.96 -2.54
N ASN A 4 -31.44 -0.22 -1.94
CA ASN A 4 -30.42 -0.53 -0.94
C ASN A 4 -29.12 -0.78 -1.71
N ASP A 5 -28.34 0.28 -1.92
CA ASP A 5 -27.03 0.21 -2.56
C ASP A 5 -26.03 -0.40 -1.57
N THR A 6 -26.18 -1.72 -1.37
CA THR A 6 -25.17 -2.55 -0.72
C THR A 6 -24.02 -2.65 -1.71
N TYR A 7 -23.15 -1.64 -1.74
CA TYR A 7 -21.86 -1.75 -2.37
C TYR A 7 -21.16 -2.97 -1.76
N PRO A 8 -20.57 -3.89 -2.55
CA PRO A 8 -19.68 -4.87 -1.98
C PRO A 8 -18.53 -4.08 -1.36
N THR A 9 -18.55 -3.95 -0.03
CA THR A 9 -17.34 -3.63 0.70
C THR A 9 -16.38 -4.73 0.28
N THR A 10 -15.33 -4.34 -0.43
CA THR A 10 -14.20 -5.23 -0.70
C THR A 10 -13.49 -5.41 0.63
N GLU A 11 -14.13 -6.13 1.54
CA GLU A 11 -13.44 -6.79 2.63
C GLU A 11 -12.64 -7.89 1.97
N SER A 12 -11.40 -7.56 1.61
CA SER A 12 -10.41 -8.59 1.36
C SER A 12 -10.42 -9.50 2.58
N PRO A 13 -10.65 -10.83 2.42
CA PRO A 13 -10.55 -11.75 3.54
C PRO A 13 -9.19 -11.56 4.20
N PRO A 14 -9.08 -11.68 5.54
CA PRO A 14 -7.79 -11.69 6.23
C PRO A 14 -7.09 -13.02 5.93
N ASP A 15 -6.76 -13.26 4.67
CA ASP A 15 -5.76 -14.21 4.29
C ASP A 15 -4.47 -13.70 4.91
N GLY A 16 -4.11 -14.25 6.08
CA GLY A 16 -2.82 -14.06 6.74
C GLY A 16 -1.62 -14.57 5.92
N ARG A 17 -1.77 -14.62 4.58
CA ARG A 17 -0.69 -14.82 3.65
C ARG A 17 0.17 -13.57 3.71
N PRO A 18 1.48 -13.71 3.96
CA PRO A 18 2.38 -12.58 3.98
C PRO A 18 2.23 -11.84 2.65
N ALA A 19 1.78 -10.59 2.72
CA ALA A 19 1.62 -9.77 1.54
C ALA A 19 3.00 -9.65 0.89
N VAL A 20 3.11 -10.12 -0.36
CA VAL A 20 4.40 -10.16 -1.06
C VAL A 20 4.94 -8.74 -1.14
N ALA A 21 6.13 -8.52 -0.59
CA ALA A 21 6.81 -7.24 -0.67
C ALA A 21 7.13 -6.94 -2.13
N CYS A 22 6.82 -5.72 -2.59
CA CYS A 22 7.13 -5.32 -3.95
C CYS A 22 8.65 -5.16 -4.11
N PRO A 23 9.28 -5.75 -5.16
CA PRO A 23 10.73 -5.63 -5.37
C PRO A 23 11.20 -4.20 -5.66
N ALA A 24 10.30 -3.30 -6.09
CA ALA A 24 10.64 -1.90 -6.37
C ALA A 24 10.70 -1.02 -5.11
N CYS A 25 9.88 -1.30 -4.09
CA CYS A 25 9.65 -0.37 -2.98
C CYS A 25 9.61 -1.03 -1.59
N GLY A 26 9.63 -2.37 -1.52
CA GLY A 26 9.75 -3.15 -0.29
C GLY A 26 8.48 -3.24 0.56
N HIS A 27 7.44 -2.46 0.27
CA HIS A 27 6.16 -2.55 0.98
C HIS A 27 5.19 -3.54 0.29
N PRO A 28 4.11 -3.96 0.97
CA PRO A 28 3.13 -4.91 0.44
C PRO A 28 2.59 -4.50 -0.94
N SER A 29 2.60 -5.44 -1.90
CA SER A 29 2.01 -5.20 -3.22
C SER A 29 0.47 -5.09 -3.18
N ALA A 30 -0.15 -5.66 -2.15
CA ALA A 30 -1.60 -5.59 -1.95
C ALA A 30 -2.11 -4.17 -1.68
N GLU A 31 -1.23 -3.29 -1.20
CA GLU A 31 -1.54 -1.89 -0.90
C GLU A 31 -1.36 -0.98 -2.13
N HIS A 32 -1.03 -1.54 -3.29
CA HIS A 32 -0.86 -0.76 -4.51
C HIS A 32 -2.22 -0.43 -5.11
N ASP A 33 -2.49 0.85 -5.34
CA ASP A 33 -3.47 1.21 -6.37
C ASP A 33 -2.95 0.83 -7.76
N ARG A 34 -3.86 0.73 -8.74
CA ARG A 34 -3.55 0.45 -10.15
C ARG A 34 -2.42 1.32 -10.70
N ILE A 35 -2.34 2.59 -10.30
CA ILE A 35 -1.25 3.49 -10.74
C ILE A 35 0.08 3.06 -10.10
N SER A 36 0.08 2.81 -8.79
CA SER A 36 1.27 2.39 -8.04
C SER A 36 1.83 1.06 -8.56
N ALA A 37 0.95 0.09 -8.83
CA ALA A 37 1.33 -1.22 -9.36
C ALA A 37 2.05 -1.10 -10.71
N ARG A 38 1.51 -0.29 -11.62
CA ARG A 38 2.10 -0.06 -12.95
C ARG A 38 3.45 0.65 -12.85
N TYR A 39 3.54 1.68 -12.01
CA TYR A 39 4.79 2.42 -11.82
C TYR A 39 5.89 1.51 -11.26
N CYS A 40 5.58 0.75 -10.20
CA CYS A 40 6.54 -0.15 -9.57
C CYS A 40 6.98 -1.28 -10.51
N ALA A 41 6.07 -1.82 -11.32
CA ALA A 41 6.41 -2.81 -12.35
C ALA A 41 7.38 -2.22 -13.38
N ALA A 42 7.10 -1.02 -13.90
CA ALA A 42 7.99 -0.34 -14.85
C ALA A 42 9.36 -0.01 -14.25
N THR A 43 9.40 0.41 -12.98
CA THR A 43 10.64 0.67 -12.24
C THR A 43 11.47 -0.61 -12.06
N THR A 44 10.82 -1.74 -11.76
CA THR A 44 11.49 -3.04 -11.62
C THR A 44 12.10 -3.48 -12.95
N VAL A 45 11.32 -3.45 -14.04
CA VAL A 45 11.78 -3.87 -15.38
C VAL A 45 12.87 -2.95 -15.91
N GLY A 46 12.75 -1.64 -15.66
CA GLY A 46 13.70 -0.63 -16.11
C GLY A 46 14.92 -0.48 -15.21
N HIS A 47 14.99 -1.18 -14.08
CA HIS A 47 16.06 -1.04 -13.07
C HIS A 47 16.34 0.43 -12.71
N HIS A 48 15.29 1.20 -12.46
CA HIS A 48 15.43 2.62 -12.13
C HIS A 48 15.60 2.86 -10.62
N ASP A 49 16.61 3.61 -10.21
CA ASP A 49 16.80 4.08 -8.83
C ASP A 49 16.01 5.37 -8.55
N ARG A 50 14.72 5.36 -8.89
CA ARG A 50 13.78 6.45 -8.61
C ARG A 50 12.79 5.95 -7.57
N GLY A 51 12.57 6.73 -6.51
CA GLY A 51 11.65 6.37 -5.43
C GLY A 51 10.23 6.02 -5.93
N CYS A 52 9.43 5.39 -5.07
CA CYS A 52 8.08 4.95 -5.44
C CYS A 52 7.03 6.04 -5.27
N VAL A 53 5.98 5.99 -6.10
CA VAL A 53 4.78 6.86 -6.02
C VAL A 53 3.72 6.34 -5.04
N CYS A 54 4.05 5.31 -4.28
CA CYS A 54 3.11 4.64 -3.39
C CYS A 54 2.72 5.55 -2.22
N THR A 55 1.44 5.52 -1.85
CA THR A 55 0.90 6.29 -0.74
C THR A 55 1.17 5.63 0.61
N VAL A 56 1.42 4.32 0.61
CA VAL A 56 1.77 3.54 1.78
C VAL A 56 3.28 3.55 2.01
N ARG A 57 3.68 3.75 3.27
CA ARG A 57 5.08 3.67 3.69
C ARG A 57 5.35 2.29 4.27
N THR A 58 6.52 1.74 4.00
CA THR A 58 7.01 0.50 4.61
C THR A 58 6.93 0.63 6.12
N THR A 59 6.12 -0.20 6.77
CA THR A 59 6.04 -0.29 8.24
C THR A 59 7.23 -1.09 8.78
N VAL A 60 8.45 -0.69 8.42
CA VAL A 60 9.61 -1.07 9.21
C VAL A 60 9.52 -0.19 10.46
N GLY A 61 9.16 -0.80 11.60
CA GLY A 61 8.87 -0.12 12.85
C GLY A 61 9.75 1.09 13.11
N THR A 62 9.15 2.26 13.04
CA THR A 62 9.62 3.41 13.80
C THR A 62 8.38 3.95 14.50
N ASP A 63 8.10 3.31 15.62
CA ASP A 63 7.49 3.88 16.82
C ASP A 63 8.25 5.15 17.27
N ASP A 64 8.26 6.17 16.42
CA ASP A 64 8.62 7.55 16.79
C ASP A 64 7.63 8.51 16.14
N GLN A 65 6.35 8.35 16.48
CA GLN A 65 5.41 9.47 16.44
C GLN A 65 5.26 9.94 17.89
N THR A 66 6.32 10.61 18.35
CA THR A 66 6.37 11.39 19.57
C THR A 66 5.15 12.33 19.65
N ALA A 67 4.30 12.02 20.64
CA ALA A 67 3.29 12.79 21.36
C ALA A 67 2.70 14.08 20.73
N PRO A 68 1.36 14.29 20.81
CA PRO A 68 0.82 15.63 20.66
C PRO A 68 1.41 16.54 21.76
N LYS A 69 2.06 17.65 21.36
CA LYS A 69 2.45 18.73 22.28
C LYS A 69 1.19 19.25 22.97
N ALA A 70 0.97 18.84 24.21
CA ALA A 70 0.10 19.56 25.14
C ALA A 70 0.90 20.75 25.71
N ASN A 71 0.56 21.96 25.27
CA ASN A 71 0.38 23.18 26.06
C ASN A 71 0.13 24.36 25.10
#